data_AF-A0A816G491-F1
#
_entry.id   AF-A0A816G491-F1
#
_cell.length_a   1.000
_cell.length_b   1.000
_cell.length_c   1.000
_cell.angle_alpha   90.00
_cell.angle_beta   90.00
_cell.angle_gamma   90.00
#
_symmetry.space_group_name_H-M   'P 1'
#
loop_
_entity.id
_entity.type
_entity.pdbx_description
1 polymer ?
#
loop_
_entity_poly.entity_id
_entity_poly.type
_entity_poly.pdbx_seq_one_letter_code
_entity_poly.pdbx_strand_id
1 'polypeptide(L)'
;MATALPTESKNNLKHVEWMWKSNPNPWSKSEPAQWSHYSDVENLIIEEAFLDKKPKAILDDYYIDFQDNLQVLNTDYNRRRPVKRVVRNREDKHLRETRFMDLPTTSARSFGGQYGWVSPFVVEVRRDLRIKPNESPSKKPDMIPTLVEKAANGIIEEGKYLGKEREAEKMANMLREKKNKDMKEVWKCCAYLYSLESFLYQSLNAAMRLVGDKDKEDEWRSKIRTLGPFCLLLWDDPIHIKMKTD
;
A
#
# COMPACT_ATOMS: atom_id res chain seq x y z
N MET A 1 29.88 34.05 28.35
CA MET A 1 29.33 34.00 26.98
C MET A 1 28.52 32.71 26.88
N ALA A 2 27.19 32.82 26.81
CA ALA A 2 26.30 31.68 26.70
C ALA A 2 26.15 31.31 25.22
N THR A 3 26.67 30.15 24.83
CA THR A 3 26.50 29.58 23.50
C THR A 3 25.10 28.99 23.41
N ALA A 4 24.25 29.62 22.60
CA ALA A 4 22.91 29.13 22.32
C ALA A 4 22.99 27.76 21.62
N LEU A 5 22.26 26.78 22.17
CA LEU A 5 22.03 25.49 21.52
C LEU A 5 21.23 25.70 20.23
N PRO A 6 21.52 24.95 19.15
CA PRO A 6 20.80 25.07 17.90
C PRO A 6 19.34 24.64 18.11
N THR A 7 18.42 25.53 17.75
CA THR A 7 16.99 25.28 17.71
C THR A 7 16.71 24.09 16.81
N GLU A 8 16.20 23.00 17.41
CA GLU A 8 15.62 21.88 16.69
C GLU A 8 14.58 22.42 15.70
N SER A 9 14.87 22.23 14.42
CA SER A 9 13.88 22.35 13.35
C SER A 9 12.82 21.27 13.60
N LYS A 10 11.80 21.59 14.39
CA LYS A 10 10.58 20.81 14.47
C LYS A 10 9.97 20.82 13.07
N ASN A 11 10.19 19.74 12.33
CA ASN A 11 9.50 19.44 11.09
C ASN A 11 7.99 19.40 11.41
N ASN A 12 7.32 20.54 11.28
CA ASN A 12 5.87 20.73 11.47
C ASN A 12 5.07 20.07 10.32
N LEU A 13 5.44 18.85 9.93
CA LEU A 13 4.67 18.04 9.00
C LEU A 13 3.44 17.52 9.75
N LYS A 14 2.36 18.30 9.66
CA LYS A 14 1.04 17.91 10.14
C LYS A 14 0.51 16.78 9.26
N HIS A 15 0.05 15.69 9.88
CA HIS A 15 -0.60 14.57 9.21
C HIS A 15 -2.10 14.61 9.49
N VAL A 16 -2.89 14.34 8.46
CA VAL A 16 -4.35 14.30 8.54
C VAL A 16 -4.80 12.85 8.61
N GLU A 17 -5.69 12.60 9.56
CA GLU A 17 -6.19 11.28 9.85
C GLU A 17 -7.70 11.31 10.05
N TRP A 18 -8.40 10.51 9.27
CA TRP A 18 -9.81 10.23 9.42
C TRP A 18 -10.00 9.03 10.33
N MET A 19 -11.00 9.12 11.19
CA MET A 19 -11.33 8.08 12.17
C MET A 19 -12.84 7.86 12.21
N TRP A 20 -13.25 6.67 12.59
CA TRP A 20 -14.65 6.29 12.80
C TRP A 20 -14.87 5.77 14.22
N LYS A 21 -16.07 6.02 14.77
CA LYS A 21 -16.39 5.60 16.15
C LYS A 21 -16.67 4.10 16.19
N SER A 22 -15.79 3.36 16.85
CA SER A 22 -15.72 1.90 16.80
C SER A 22 -16.43 1.17 17.93
N ASN A 23 -17.01 1.89 18.89
CA ASN A 23 -17.87 1.30 19.92
C ASN A 23 -18.95 0.37 19.30
N PRO A 24 -19.32 -0.75 19.96
CA PRO A 24 -20.42 -1.60 19.51
C PRO A 24 -21.72 -0.80 19.31
N ASN A 25 -22.04 0.08 20.27
CA ASN A 25 -23.05 1.12 20.10
C ASN A 25 -22.38 2.50 19.86
N PRO A 26 -22.31 2.99 18.62
CA PRO A 26 -21.65 4.27 18.31
C PRO A 26 -22.37 5.49 18.91
N TRP A 27 -23.62 5.35 19.37
CA TRP A 27 -24.42 6.44 19.91
C TRP A 27 -24.48 6.47 21.44
N SER A 28 -23.85 5.49 22.10
CA SER A 28 -23.78 5.45 23.55
C SER A 28 -23.09 6.71 24.10
N LYS A 29 -23.71 7.30 25.13
CA LYS A 29 -23.17 8.43 25.91
C LYS A 29 -22.52 7.99 27.22
N SER A 30 -22.76 6.74 27.66
CA SER A 30 -22.26 6.20 28.92
C SER A 30 -20.88 5.55 28.77
N GLU A 31 -20.50 5.17 27.56
CA GLU A 31 -19.21 4.55 27.27
C GLU A 31 -18.19 5.58 26.77
N PRO A 32 -16.90 5.43 27.11
CA PRO A 32 -15.85 6.23 26.51
C PRO A 32 -15.81 5.98 25.00
N ALA A 33 -15.67 7.07 24.23
CA ALA A 33 -15.64 6.99 22.78
C ALA A 33 -14.36 6.29 22.30
N GLN A 34 -14.52 5.14 21.65
CA GLN A 34 -13.44 4.44 20.96
C GLN A 34 -13.45 4.85 19.49
N TRP A 35 -12.28 5.18 18.99
CA TRP A 35 -12.10 5.63 17.61
C TRP A 35 -11.07 4.74 16.94
N SER A 36 -11.45 4.18 15.80
CA SER A 36 -10.57 3.39 14.95
C SER A 36 -10.22 4.19 13.71
N HIS A 37 -9.08 3.83 13.12
CA HIS A 37 -8.50 4.50 11.97
C HIS A 37 -8.99 3.84 10.69
N TYR A 38 -9.03 4.61 9.60
CA TYR A 38 -9.15 4.05 8.25
C TYR A 38 -7.79 3.54 7.78
N SER A 39 -7.78 2.66 6.76
CA SER A 39 -6.53 2.28 6.11
C SER A 39 -5.83 3.52 5.52
N ASP A 40 -4.52 3.45 5.29
CA ASP A 40 -3.78 4.55 4.67
C ASP A 40 -4.40 4.95 3.32
N VAL A 41 -4.87 3.96 2.54
CA VAL A 41 -5.48 4.20 1.22
C VAL A 41 -6.88 4.78 1.32
N GLU A 42 -7.72 4.24 2.22
CA GLU A 42 -9.05 4.79 2.49
C GLU A 42 -8.94 6.25 2.97
N ASN A 43 -8.00 6.54 3.87
CA ASN A 43 -7.73 7.89 4.35
C ASN A 43 -7.33 8.85 3.21
N LEU A 44 -6.52 8.39 2.24
CA LEU A 44 -6.20 9.17 1.05
C LEU A 44 -7.45 9.47 0.21
N ILE A 45 -8.32 8.49 0.00
CA ILE A 45 -9.57 8.66 -0.77
C ILE A 45 -10.51 9.66 -0.07
N ILE A 46 -10.68 9.52 1.25
CA ILE A 46 -11.54 10.41 2.05
C ILE A 46 -10.98 11.84 2.01
N GLU A 47 -9.69 12.03 2.29
CA GLU A 47 -9.10 13.36 2.35
C GLU A 47 -9.11 14.05 0.98
N GLU A 48 -8.85 13.33 -0.11
CA GLU A 48 -8.97 13.87 -1.47
C GLU A 48 -10.40 14.34 -1.76
N ALA A 49 -11.41 13.51 -1.47
CA ALA A 49 -12.81 13.87 -1.68
C ALA A 49 -13.23 15.09 -0.83
N PHE A 50 -12.73 15.19 0.40
CA PHE A 50 -12.96 16.32 1.29
C PHE A 50 -12.33 17.60 0.75
N LEU A 51 -11.06 17.56 0.32
CA LEU A 51 -10.35 18.71 -0.26
C LEU A 51 -10.99 19.18 -1.57
N ASP A 52 -11.49 18.23 -2.37
CA ASP A 52 -12.26 18.50 -3.59
C ASP A 52 -13.68 19.05 -3.33
N LYS A 53 -14.07 19.20 -2.05
CA LYS A 53 -15.41 19.65 -1.63
C LYS A 53 -16.53 18.76 -2.18
N LYS A 54 -16.27 17.47 -2.40
CA LYS A 54 -17.31 16.50 -2.74
C LYS A 54 -18.22 16.32 -1.53
N PRO A 55 -19.52 16.06 -1.70
CA PRO A 55 -20.43 15.84 -0.58
C PRO A 55 -20.14 14.52 0.15
N LYS A 56 -19.55 13.55 -0.56
CA LYS A 56 -19.25 12.22 -0.04
C LYS A 56 -17.96 11.63 -0.60
N ALA A 57 -17.32 10.77 0.18
CA ALA A 57 -16.26 9.86 -0.27
C ALA A 57 -16.82 8.44 -0.41
N ILE A 58 -16.65 7.81 -1.56
CA ILE A 58 -17.11 6.42 -1.79
C ILE A 58 -15.95 5.47 -1.56
N LEU A 59 -16.14 4.49 -0.67
CA LEU A 59 -15.19 3.41 -0.38
C LEU A 59 -15.82 2.06 -0.75
N ASP A 60 -15.09 0.97 -0.55
CA ASP A 60 -15.53 -0.38 -0.96
C ASP A 60 -16.81 -0.82 -0.23
N ASP A 61 -16.78 -0.81 1.10
CA ASP A 61 -17.89 -1.34 1.92
C ASP A 61 -18.88 -0.24 2.39
N TYR A 62 -18.46 1.01 2.37
CA TYR A 62 -19.21 2.13 2.92
C TYR A 62 -18.90 3.44 2.17
N TYR A 63 -19.63 4.50 2.50
CA TYR A 63 -19.30 5.86 2.09
C TYR A 63 -19.25 6.79 3.30
N ILE A 64 -18.51 7.87 3.15
CA ILE A 64 -18.44 8.96 4.14
C ILE A 64 -19.31 10.10 3.64
N ASP A 65 -20.32 10.47 4.42
CA ASP A 65 -21.10 11.68 4.26
C ASP A 65 -20.44 12.81 5.05
N PHE A 66 -19.94 13.83 4.35
CA PHE A 66 -19.26 14.95 4.98
C PHE A 66 -20.22 16.00 5.56
N GLN A 67 -21.48 16.02 5.12
CA GLN A 67 -22.49 16.94 5.64
C GLN A 67 -22.85 16.55 7.07
N ASP A 68 -23.12 15.26 7.29
CA ASP A 68 -23.51 14.75 8.61
C ASP A 68 -22.32 14.22 9.42
N ASN A 69 -21.12 14.14 8.83
CA ASN A 69 -19.94 13.50 9.39
C ASN A 69 -20.22 12.04 9.80
N LEU A 70 -20.79 11.27 8.87
CA LEU A 70 -21.17 9.88 9.09
C LEU A 70 -20.52 8.95 8.07
N GLN A 71 -20.04 7.82 8.54
CA GLN A 71 -19.84 6.63 7.73
C GLN A 71 -21.17 5.89 7.62
N VAL A 72 -21.54 5.44 6.41
CA VAL A 72 -22.76 4.68 6.15
C VAL A 72 -22.42 3.45 5.32
N LEU A 73 -22.85 2.27 5.76
CA LEU A 73 -22.63 1.02 5.03
C LEU A 73 -23.36 1.04 3.69
N ASN A 74 -22.70 0.60 2.61
CA ASN A 74 -23.26 0.63 1.25
C ASN A 74 -24.50 -0.28 1.12
N THR A 75 -24.55 -1.36 1.89
CA THR A 75 -25.64 -2.36 1.85
C THR A 75 -26.76 -2.10 2.86
N ASP A 76 -26.53 -1.28 3.88
CA ASP A 76 -27.50 -1.01 4.94
C ASP A 76 -27.37 0.43 5.45
N TYR A 77 -28.32 1.27 5.01
CA TYR A 77 -28.38 2.68 5.40
C TYR A 77 -28.61 2.90 6.90
N ASN A 78 -29.05 1.90 7.68
CA ASN A 78 -29.21 2.06 9.13
C ASN A 78 -27.91 1.86 9.88
N ARG A 79 -26.92 1.19 9.26
CA ARG A 79 -25.60 0.96 9.85
C ARG A 79 -24.72 2.17 9.59
N ARG A 80 -24.84 3.14 10.50
CA ARG A 80 -24.08 4.40 10.47
C ARG A 80 -23.18 4.55 11.69
N ARG A 81 -22.05 5.22 11.48
CA ARG A 81 -21.09 5.54 12.55
C ARG A 81 -20.59 6.96 12.39
N PRO A 82 -20.46 7.75 13.48
CA PRO A 82 -19.79 9.05 13.43
C PRO A 82 -18.36 8.93 12.92
N VAL A 83 -17.94 9.92 12.14
CA VAL A 83 -16.55 10.08 11.71
C VAL A 83 -15.99 11.40 12.19
N LYS A 84 -14.67 11.49 12.25
CA LYS A 84 -13.98 12.75 12.52
C LYS A 84 -12.67 12.82 11.76
N ARG A 85 -12.27 14.05 11.44
CA ARG A 85 -10.96 14.38 10.88
C ARG A 85 -10.09 14.98 11.99
N VAL A 86 -8.89 14.45 12.15
CA VAL A 86 -7.92 14.90 13.16
C VAL A 86 -6.63 15.32 12.45
N VAL A 87 -6.04 16.42 12.89
CA VAL A 87 -4.72 16.86 12.42
C VAL A 87 -3.72 16.60 13.54
N ARG A 88 -2.77 15.69 13.32
CA ARG A 88 -1.77 15.27 14.30
C ARG A 88 -0.36 15.68 13.89
N ASN A 89 0.55 15.69 14.84
CA ASN A 89 1.97 15.76 14.52
C ASN A 89 2.44 14.39 14.00
N ARG A 90 3.46 14.39 13.13
CA ARG A 90 4.01 13.15 12.55
C ARG A 90 4.53 12.16 13.59
N GLU A 91 5.00 12.66 14.73
CA GLU A 91 5.51 11.85 15.85
C GLU A 91 4.39 11.04 16.53
N ASP A 92 3.14 11.47 16.41
CA ASP A 92 1.96 10.80 16.95
C ASP A 92 1.33 9.79 15.95
N LYS A 93 2.08 9.42 14.90
CA LYS A 93 1.58 8.52 13.85
C LYS A 93 1.33 7.13 14.44
N HIS A 94 0.14 6.59 14.20
CA HIS A 94 -0.19 5.20 14.52
C HIS A 94 0.78 4.24 13.80
N LEU A 95 1.34 3.30 14.55
CA LEU A 95 2.17 2.23 13.99
C LEU A 95 1.25 1.19 13.36
N ARG A 96 1.62 0.73 12.16
CA ARG A 96 0.86 -0.30 11.45
C ARG A 96 1.00 -1.65 12.14
N GLU A 97 0.05 -1.97 13.01
CA GLU A 97 0.04 -3.21 13.82
C GLU A 97 0.09 -4.46 12.95
N THR A 98 -0.54 -4.45 11.78
CA THR A 98 -0.55 -5.57 10.82
C THR A 98 0.84 -5.98 10.31
N ARG A 99 1.87 -5.13 10.44
CA ARG A 99 3.27 -5.51 10.14
C ARG A 99 3.92 -6.39 11.22
N PHE A 100 3.37 -6.36 12.42
CA PHE A 100 3.88 -7.06 13.59
C PHE A 100 3.05 -8.30 13.93
N MET A 101 1.96 -8.55 13.19
CA MET A 101 1.12 -9.74 13.34
C MET A 101 1.78 -10.95 12.67
N ASP A 102 1.66 -12.11 13.32
CA ASP A 102 2.14 -13.40 12.82
C ASP A 102 1.35 -13.83 11.58
N LEU A 103 1.79 -13.37 10.41
CA LEU A 103 1.44 -14.01 9.15
C LEU A 103 1.99 -15.45 9.20
N PRO A 104 1.26 -16.46 8.69
CA PRO A 104 1.69 -17.85 8.76
C PRO A 104 3.11 -17.98 8.19
N THR A 105 4.05 -18.30 9.07
CA THR A 105 5.39 -18.73 8.71
C THR A 105 5.35 -20.25 8.69
N THR A 106 5.66 -20.86 7.55
CA THR A 106 6.03 -22.27 7.58
C THR A 106 7.29 -22.37 8.45
N SER A 107 7.19 -23.09 9.58
CA SER A 107 8.29 -23.32 10.54
C SER A 107 9.55 -23.91 9.90
N ALA A 108 9.42 -24.43 8.68
CA ALA A 108 10.48 -25.07 7.93
C ALA A 108 11.49 -24.11 7.26
N ARG A 109 11.26 -22.79 7.17
CA ARG A 109 12.11 -21.92 6.31
C ARG A 109 12.46 -20.56 6.90
N SER A 110 13.76 -20.32 7.03
CA SER A 110 14.33 -19.00 7.32
C SER A 110 14.34 -18.13 6.07
N PHE A 111 13.70 -16.96 6.14
CA PHE A 111 13.58 -16.00 5.03
C PHE A 111 14.94 -15.41 4.56
N GLY A 112 15.95 -15.41 5.44
CA GLY A 112 17.28 -14.88 5.14
C GLY A 112 18.20 -15.92 4.50
N GLY A 113 18.67 -15.64 3.27
CA GLY A 113 19.84 -16.30 2.67
C GLY A 113 19.60 -17.58 1.86
N GLN A 114 18.36 -18.04 1.67
CA GLN A 114 18.08 -19.29 0.94
C GLN A 114 18.01 -19.14 -0.58
N TYR A 115 17.58 -17.97 -1.06
CA TYR A 115 17.63 -17.64 -2.47
C TYR A 115 18.92 -16.86 -2.70
N GLY A 116 19.63 -17.14 -3.80
CA GLY A 116 20.83 -16.37 -4.18
C GLY A 116 20.51 -14.89 -4.37
N TRP A 117 21.30 -14.17 -5.17
CA TRP A 117 21.09 -12.74 -5.40
C TRP A 117 19.66 -12.37 -5.90
N VAL A 118 18.85 -13.32 -6.42
CA VAL A 118 17.50 -13.07 -6.96
C VAL A 118 16.48 -14.10 -6.46
N SER A 119 15.32 -13.64 -5.99
CA SER A 119 14.20 -14.49 -5.57
C SER A 119 13.61 -15.32 -6.74
N PRO A 120 13.23 -16.60 -6.53
CA PRO A 120 12.57 -17.42 -7.56
C PRO A 120 11.32 -16.76 -8.11
N PHE A 121 10.59 -16.02 -7.29
CA PHE A 121 9.42 -15.26 -7.74
C PHE A 121 9.80 -14.27 -8.85
N VAL A 122 10.86 -13.48 -8.64
CA VAL A 122 11.35 -12.51 -9.63
C VAL A 122 11.86 -13.21 -10.90
N VAL A 123 12.46 -14.40 -10.76
CA VAL A 123 12.89 -15.22 -11.92
C VAL A 123 11.68 -15.64 -12.76
N GLU A 124 10.63 -16.15 -12.13
CA GLU A 124 9.42 -16.59 -12.82
C GLU A 124 8.64 -15.42 -13.42
N VAL A 125 8.58 -14.27 -12.73
CA VAL A 125 8.00 -13.03 -13.28
C VAL A 125 8.73 -12.57 -14.53
N ARG A 126 10.07 -12.59 -14.54
CA ARG A 126 10.84 -12.25 -15.74
C ARG A 126 10.54 -13.21 -16.89
N ARG A 127 10.36 -14.51 -16.60
CA ARG A 127 9.98 -15.51 -17.59
C ARG A 127 8.59 -15.23 -18.19
N ASP A 128 7.59 -14.95 -17.34
CA ASP A 128 6.22 -14.62 -17.78
C ASP A 128 6.19 -13.34 -18.63
N LEU A 129 6.98 -12.33 -18.25
CA LEU A 129 7.12 -11.07 -18.98
C LEU A 129 8.08 -11.13 -20.18
N ARG A 130 8.73 -12.29 -20.43
CA ARG A 130 9.73 -12.51 -21.49
C ARG A 130 10.90 -11.52 -21.44
N ILE A 131 11.30 -11.11 -20.24
CA ILE A 131 12.44 -10.21 -19.98
C ILE A 131 13.71 -11.04 -19.83
N LYS A 132 14.77 -10.71 -20.57
CA LYS A 132 16.04 -11.45 -20.47
C LYS A 132 16.76 -11.16 -19.14
N PRO A 133 17.62 -12.06 -18.63
CA PRO A 133 18.29 -11.86 -17.35
C PRO A 133 19.13 -10.58 -17.23
N ASN A 134 19.68 -10.11 -18.35
CA ASN A 134 20.48 -8.88 -18.45
C ASN A 134 19.64 -7.60 -18.67
N GLU A 135 18.34 -7.74 -18.87
CA GLU A 135 17.40 -6.65 -19.03
C GLU A 135 16.75 -6.32 -17.69
N SER A 136 16.60 -5.04 -17.41
CA SER A 136 15.90 -4.53 -16.23
C SER A 136 15.24 -3.19 -16.55
N PRO A 137 14.16 -2.83 -15.86
CA PRO A 137 13.53 -1.51 -16.00
C PRO A 137 14.52 -0.34 -15.90
N SER A 138 15.51 -0.45 -15.02
CA SER A 138 16.60 0.52 -14.78
C SER A 138 17.58 0.64 -15.94
N LYS A 139 17.77 -0.43 -16.73
CA LYS A 139 18.68 -0.48 -17.89
C LYS A 139 17.97 -0.23 -19.23
N LYS A 140 16.66 -0.46 -19.27
CA LYS A 140 15.81 -0.31 -20.47
C LYS A 140 14.58 0.54 -20.15
N PRO A 141 14.72 1.88 -20.09
CA PRO A 141 13.62 2.75 -19.67
C PRO A 141 12.37 2.67 -20.56
N ASP A 142 12.52 2.24 -21.80
CA ASP A 142 11.45 2.03 -22.78
C ASP A 142 10.41 0.98 -22.32
N MET A 143 10.79 0.04 -21.46
CA MET A 143 9.85 -0.96 -20.92
C MET A 143 9.03 -0.46 -19.73
N ILE A 144 9.45 0.63 -19.08
CA ILE A 144 8.83 1.14 -17.84
C ILE A 144 7.34 1.42 -18.04
N PRO A 145 6.89 2.12 -19.10
CA PRO A 145 5.47 2.41 -19.26
C PRO A 145 4.58 1.16 -19.33
N THR A 146 5.05 0.14 -20.04
CA THR A 146 4.34 -1.14 -20.19
C THR A 146 4.28 -1.90 -18.88
N LEU A 147 5.37 -1.90 -18.10
CA LEU A 147 5.41 -2.55 -16.79
C LEU A 147 4.52 -1.85 -15.77
N VAL A 148 4.51 -0.51 -15.78
CA VAL A 148 3.61 0.29 -14.93
C VAL A 148 2.15 -0.03 -15.23
N GLU A 149 1.74 -0.13 -16.49
CA GLU A 149 0.35 -0.51 -16.81
C GLU A 149 0.02 -1.93 -16.39
N LYS A 150 0.93 -2.89 -16.63
CA LYS A 150 0.73 -4.28 -16.18
C LYS A 150 0.62 -4.36 -14.66
N ALA A 151 1.45 -3.63 -13.92
CA ALA A 151 1.41 -3.55 -12.46
C ALA A 151 0.11 -2.91 -11.96
N ALA A 152 -0.31 -1.79 -12.56
CA ALA A 152 -1.55 -1.12 -12.22
C ALA A 152 -2.78 -2.02 -12.45
N ASN A 153 -2.82 -2.73 -13.58
CA ASN A 153 -3.91 -3.67 -13.88
C ASN A 153 -3.91 -4.85 -12.92
N GLY A 154 -2.75 -5.42 -12.61
CA GLY A 154 -2.64 -6.51 -11.66
C GLY A 154 -3.04 -6.13 -10.24
N ILE A 155 -2.74 -4.90 -9.79
CA ILE A 155 -3.25 -4.36 -8.52
C ILE A 155 -4.78 -4.30 -8.52
N ILE A 156 -5.39 -3.83 -9.61
CA ILE A 156 -6.86 -3.77 -9.75
C ILE A 156 -7.48 -5.17 -9.72
N GLU A 157 -6.90 -6.14 -10.42
CA GLU A 157 -7.39 -7.52 -10.45
C GLU A 157 -7.36 -8.16 -9.06
N GLU A 158 -6.28 -7.98 -8.30
CA GLU A 158 -6.17 -8.47 -6.92
C GLU A 158 -7.13 -7.75 -5.98
N GLY A 159 -7.29 -6.43 -6.15
CA GLY A 159 -8.29 -5.65 -5.42
C GLY A 159 -9.70 -6.19 -5.62
N LYS A 160 -10.10 -6.43 -6.88
CA LYS A 160 -11.41 -7.00 -7.21
C LYS A 160 -11.64 -8.36 -6.56
N TYR A 161 -10.64 -9.23 -6.60
CA TYR A 161 -10.71 -10.54 -5.97
C TYR A 161 -10.94 -10.45 -4.45
N LEU A 162 -10.40 -9.42 -3.81
CA LEU A 162 -10.51 -9.18 -2.36
C LEU A 162 -11.68 -8.27 -1.96
N GLY A 163 -12.50 -7.79 -2.91
CA GLY A 163 -13.54 -6.80 -2.63
C GLY A 163 -13.00 -5.41 -2.26
N LYS A 164 -11.76 -5.10 -2.67
CA LYS A 164 -11.02 -3.86 -2.42
C LYS A 164 -10.81 -3.04 -3.70
N GLU A 165 -11.84 -2.94 -4.53
CA GLU A 165 -11.75 -2.34 -5.86
C GLU A 165 -11.38 -0.85 -5.81
N ARG A 166 -11.97 -0.07 -4.89
CA ARG A 166 -11.71 1.37 -4.73
C ARG A 166 -10.30 1.64 -4.23
N GLU A 167 -9.85 0.89 -3.23
CA GLU A 167 -8.45 0.97 -2.78
C GLU A 167 -7.50 0.66 -3.94
N ALA A 168 -7.78 -0.40 -4.71
CA ALA A 168 -6.95 -0.82 -5.82
C ALA A 168 -6.91 0.18 -6.98
N GLU A 169 -8.06 0.76 -7.34
CA GLU A 169 -8.16 1.83 -8.33
C GLU A 169 -7.31 3.04 -7.91
N LYS A 170 -7.38 3.46 -6.65
CA LYS A 170 -6.59 4.58 -6.14
C LYS A 170 -5.09 4.29 -6.26
N MET A 171 -4.65 3.13 -5.80
CA MET A 171 -3.24 2.73 -5.87
C MET A 171 -2.73 2.60 -7.31
N ALA A 172 -3.53 2.01 -8.20
CA ALA A 172 -3.21 1.86 -9.61
C ALA A 172 -3.08 3.22 -10.31
N ASN A 173 -3.96 4.18 -10.01
CA ASN A 173 -3.90 5.52 -10.57
C ASN A 173 -2.65 6.28 -10.10
N MET A 174 -2.31 6.19 -8.81
CA MET A 174 -1.06 6.76 -8.28
C MET A 174 0.18 6.23 -9.00
N LEU A 175 0.19 4.93 -9.36
CA LEU A 175 1.29 4.34 -10.12
C LEU A 175 1.29 4.81 -11.59
N ARG A 176 0.12 4.85 -12.24
CA ARG A 176 -0.03 5.33 -13.63
C ARG A 176 0.40 6.79 -13.81
N GLU A 177 0.22 7.65 -12.81
CA GLU A 177 0.73 9.02 -12.83
C GLU A 177 2.26 9.09 -13.00
N LYS A 178 2.98 8.03 -12.61
CA LYS A 178 4.44 7.94 -12.74
C LYS A 178 4.89 7.19 -14.00
N LYS A 179 3.96 6.73 -14.84
CA LYS A 179 4.24 5.89 -16.03
C LYS A 179 5.32 6.43 -16.95
N ASN A 180 5.29 7.74 -17.20
CA ASN A 180 6.21 8.42 -18.12
C ASN A 180 7.37 9.13 -17.38
N LYS A 181 7.59 8.79 -16.10
CA LYS A 181 8.71 9.31 -15.30
C LYS A 181 9.88 8.33 -15.36
N ASP A 182 11.01 8.76 -14.81
CA ASP A 182 12.18 7.88 -14.71
C ASP A 182 11.94 6.71 -13.73
N MET A 183 12.82 5.70 -13.79
CA MET A 183 12.71 4.52 -12.94
C MET A 183 12.79 4.88 -11.44
N LYS A 184 13.50 5.97 -11.08
CA LYS A 184 13.65 6.39 -9.69
C LYS A 184 12.31 6.86 -9.11
N GLU A 185 11.55 7.64 -9.85
CA GLU A 185 10.22 8.11 -9.44
C GLU A 185 9.20 6.97 -9.42
N VAL A 186 9.26 6.04 -10.39
CA VAL A 186 8.42 4.83 -10.39
C VAL A 186 8.73 3.95 -9.18
N TRP A 187 10.01 3.70 -8.90
CA TRP A 187 10.45 2.91 -7.76
C TRP A 187 10.01 3.52 -6.43
N LYS A 188 10.21 4.84 -6.24
CA LYS A 188 9.73 5.56 -5.04
C LYS A 188 8.23 5.41 -4.86
N CYS A 189 7.46 5.48 -5.94
CA CYS A 189 6.01 5.26 -5.90
C CYS A 189 5.69 3.82 -5.50
N CYS A 190 6.36 2.81 -6.08
CA CYS A 190 6.17 1.41 -5.68
C CYS A 190 6.51 1.19 -4.20
N ALA A 191 7.63 1.74 -3.72
CA ALA A 191 8.05 1.65 -2.32
C ALA A 191 7.04 2.34 -1.39
N TYR A 192 6.51 3.50 -1.79
CA TYR A 192 5.46 4.20 -1.06
C TYR A 192 4.18 3.36 -0.99
N LEU A 193 3.68 2.87 -2.13
CA LEU A 193 2.48 2.02 -2.20
C LEU A 193 2.62 0.74 -1.37
N TYR A 194 3.78 0.08 -1.43
CA TYR A 194 4.09 -1.10 -0.62
C TYR A 194 4.13 -0.76 0.88
N SER A 195 4.46 0.48 1.23
CA SER A 195 4.52 0.90 2.62
C SER A 195 3.14 1.15 3.26
N LEU A 196 2.14 1.54 2.45
CA LEU A 196 0.79 1.87 2.90
C LEU A 196 0.10 0.68 3.56
N GLU A 197 -0.62 0.93 4.64
CA GLU A 197 -1.65 0.03 5.15
C GLU A 197 -2.72 -0.21 4.10
N SER A 198 -2.57 -1.32 3.39
CA SER A 198 -3.37 -1.72 2.23
C SER A 198 -3.31 -3.23 2.03
N PHE A 199 -4.26 -3.74 1.24
CA PHE A 199 -4.29 -5.15 0.80
C PHE A 199 -3.04 -5.54 0.00
N LEU A 200 -2.41 -4.61 -0.72
CA LEU A 200 -1.26 -4.89 -1.59
C LEU A 200 -0.07 -5.42 -0.79
N TYR A 201 0.27 -4.75 0.32
CA TYR A 201 1.33 -5.21 1.22
C TYR A 201 1.03 -6.61 1.78
N GLN A 202 -0.20 -6.84 2.22
CA GLN A 202 -0.61 -8.11 2.83
C GLN A 202 -0.50 -9.25 1.81
N SER A 203 -1.05 -9.03 0.61
CA SER A 203 -1.05 -10.00 -0.49
C SER A 203 0.36 -10.33 -0.95
N LEU A 204 1.21 -9.31 -1.11
CA LEU A 204 2.61 -9.50 -1.48
C LEU A 204 3.39 -10.28 -0.43
N ASN A 205 3.29 -9.92 0.85
CA ASN A 205 4.01 -10.63 1.91
C ASN A 205 3.53 -12.07 2.08
N ALA A 206 2.22 -12.30 1.98
CA ALA A 206 1.67 -13.65 1.98
C ALA A 206 2.24 -14.47 0.82
N ALA A 207 2.20 -13.93 -0.41
CA ALA A 207 2.75 -14.62 -1.58
C ALA A 207 4.26 -14.91 -1.43
N MET A 208 5.05 -13.94 -0.98
CA MET A 208 6.50 -14.12 -0.82
C MET A 208 6.87 -15.18 0.23
N ARG A 209 6.03 -15.37 1.26
CA ARG A 209 6.22 -16.43 2.29
C ARG A 209 5.96 -17.84 1.77
N LEU A 210 5.12 -17.96 0.75
CA LEU A 210 4.81 -19.24 0.11
C LEU A 210 5.81 -19.62 -0.99
N VAL A 211 6.65 -18.67 -1.45
CA VAL A 211 7.62 -18.93 -2.53
C VAL A 211 8.53 -20.09 -2.16
N GLY A 212 8.59 -21.07 -3.06
CA GLY A 212 9.40 -22.27 -2.95
C GLY A 212 8.75 -23.39 -2.13
N ASP A 213 7.63 -23.14 -1.46
CA ASP A 213 6.79 -24.22 -0.91
C ASP A 213 6.14 -24.97 -2.07
N LYS A 214 6.35 -26.29 -2.12
CA LYS A 214 5.85 -27.15 -3.19
C LYS A 214 4.36 -27.41 -3.04
N ASP A 215 3.87 -27.48 -1.81
CA ASP A 215 2.47 -27.77 -1.52
C ASP A 215 1.57 -26.55 -1.79
N LYS A 216 2.19 -25.36 -1.86
CA LYS A 216 1.56 -24.06 -2.09
C LYS A 216 2.02 -23.42 -3.40
N GLU A 217 2.55 -24.22 -4.32
CA GLU A 217 3.13 -23.72 -5.56
C GLU A 217 2.12 -22.96 -6.43
N ASP A 218 0.92 -23.51 -6.61
CA ASP A 218 -0.15 -22.87 -7.37
C ASP A 218 -0.59 -21.54 -6.76
N GLU A 219 -0.59 -21.45 -5.42
CA GLU A 219 -1.04 -20.28 -4.68
C GLU A 219 -0.13 -19.07 -4.96
N TRP A 220 1.20 -19.21 -4.81
CA TRP A 220 2.11 -18.10 -5.09
C TRP A 220 2.33 -17.87 -6.59
N ARG A 221 2.25 -18.92 -7.43
CA ARG A 221 2.37 -18.78 -8.88
C ARG A 221 1.20 -18.03 -9.49
N SER A 222 -0.01 -18.17 -8.93
CA SER A 222 -1.17 -17.38 -9.38
C SER A 222 -0.92 -15.88 -9.32
N LYS A 223 -0.08 -15.43 -8.38
CA LYS A 223 0.27 -14.01 -8.15
C LYS A 223 1.34 -13.47 -9.10
N ILE A 224 1.98 -14.33 -9.91
CA ILE A 224 3.01 -13.91 -10.87
C ILE A 224 2.42 -12.96 -11.91
N ARG A 225 1.23 -13.27 -12.44
CA ARG A 225 0.63 -12.48 -13.52
C ARG A 225 0.07 -11.14 -13.03
N THR A 226 -0.42 -11.10 -11.80
CA THR A 226 -1.03 -9.92 -11.20
C THR A 226 0.01 -9.05 -10.49
N LEU A 227 0.64 -9.57 -9.45
CA LEU A 227 1.56 -8.82 -8.60
C LEU A 227 3.00 -8.80 -9.11
N GLY A 228 3.37 -9.72 -10.01
CA GLY A 228 4.71 -9.84 -10.56
C GLY A 228 5.29 -8.56 -11.16
N PRO A 229 4.59 -7.88 -12.10
CA PRO A 229 5.07 -6.63 -12.67
C PRO A 229 5.37 -5.57 -11.61
N PHE A 230 4.52 -5.45 -10.58
CA PHE A 230 4.75 -4.55 -9.46
C PHE A 230 5.98 -4.95 -8.65
N CYS A 231 6.13 -6.24 -8.32
CA CYS A 231 7.30 -6.76 -7.63
C CYS A 231 8.59 -6.47 -8.40
N LEU A 232 8.59 -6.62 -9.72
CA LEU A 232 9.76 -6.36 -10.55
C LEU A 232 10.18 -4.89 -10.50
N LEU A 233 9.20 -3.97 -10.56
CA LEU A 233 9.45 -2.53 -10.42
C LEU A 233 9.97 -2.15 -9.03
N LEU A 234 9.49 -2.81 -7.98
CA LEU A 234 9.95 -2.60 -6.61
C LEU A 234 11.35 -3.21 -6.36
N TRP A 235 11.64 -4.36 -6.98
CA TRP A 235 12.90 -5.09 -6.83
C TRP A 235 14.08 -4.38 -7.51
N ASP A 236 13.84 -3.77 -8.67
CA ASP A 236 14.89 -3.13 -9.48
C ASP A 236 15.24 -1.72 -8.95
N ASP A 237 15.86 -1.69 -7.77
CA ASP A 237 16.24 -0.46 -7.08
C ASP A 237 17.36 0.31 -7.80
N PRO A 238 17.07 1.49 -8.39
CA PRO A 238 18.05 2.27 -9.12
C PRO A 238 19.03 3.04 -8.20
N ILE A 239 18.78 3.09 -6.89
CA ILE A 239 19.58 3.85 -5.91
C ILE A 239 20.82 3.07 -5.48
N HIS A 240 20.67 1.78 -5.16
CA HIS A 240 21.80 0.92 -4.77
C HIS A 240 22.71 0.51 -5.94
N ILE A 241 22.22 0.58 -7.18
CA ILE A 241 23.03 0.26 -8.38
C ILE A 241 24.15 1.29 -8.59
N LYS A 242 23.93 2.57 -8.24
CA LYS A 242 24.95 3.62 -8.41
C LYS A 242 26.12 3.51 -7.43
N MET A 243 25.90 2.99 -6.22
CA MET A 243 26.96 2.83 -5.22
C MET A 243 27.98 1.73 -5.55
N LYS A 244 27.73 0.90 -6.58
CA LYS A 244 28.66 -0.15 -7.03
C LYS A 244 29.53 0.27 -8.22
N THR A 245 29.34 1.48 -8.73
CA THR A 245 30.04 2.01 -9.91
C THR A 245 31.00 3.16 -9.60
N ASP A 246 31.15 3.51 -8.33
CA ASP A 246 32.15 4.48 -7.83
C ASP A 246 33.23 3.76 -7.02
#